data_AF-A0A2T2WBT1-F1
#
_entry.id   AF-A0A2T2WBT1-F1
#
_cell.length_a   1.000
_cell.length_b   1.000
_cell.length_c   1.000
_cell.angle_alpha   90.00
_cell.angle_beta   90.00
_cell.angle_gamma   90.00
#
_symmetry.space_group_name_H-M   'P 1'
#
loop_
_entity.id
_entity.type
_entity.pdbx_description
1 polymer ?
#
loop_
_entity_poly.entity_id
_entity_poly.type
_entity_poly.pdbx_seq_one_letter_code
_entity_poly.pdbx_strand_id
1 'polypeptide(L)'
;MIDFFSVTLLQVSQPGAEPDYSEPLANPVTSPNRFVEEATVRLGQFLPSLLGAIAVLLLGWLIATLVAFAVRKLLRSTNLDDRLANWAMGRPSDTPVQVEKWVSTVVYWVIFLFAIIAALNVLNLAGVSAPLNNFLDQIFLYLPRIGGALLLLGVAWVTATLVRSLVINGLGRFNLDDRLAEQTGVERGSSPIVLNETIGNVLYWFILLLFIPLILGTLQLPGLLAPVEGLINSFLQAIPRIVTAAIVLAIGWVIARIVRGVVTNLLLAAGADQLGHRMGLQSTSSTTTGGMSLSSLAGTVAYVLVLIPAVVAALNELDIEAISAPAILMLEQVLAAIPQIIMAGIVIAAAYFVGRFVADLVTSLLRGAGFDNIMGALGLPDLNLSTQATTVQPGLDAEGRPIASVQTPGPTPSELVGIIALVGVVLFGVVTATEILNFAGLTDMVRAILRIGARVLSGVVVFAIGLYLANLAFRLVNSMGSGQAKILAQAARIAILIFVGAMALQQMGVAPDIVNLAFGLLLGAIAVAIAIAFGLGGREVAANELREWLASFKQRQ
;
A
#
# COMPACT_ATOMS: atom_id res chain seq x y z
N MET A 1 19.75 -5.70 27.75
CA MET A 1 18.39 -5.16 27.84
C MET A 1 18.44 -3.96 28.76
N ILE A 2 18.47 -2.74 28.21
CA ILE A 2 18.38 -1.49 28.96
C ILE A 2 17.47 -0.58 28.14
N ASP A 3 16.24 -0.43 28.62
CA ASP A 3 15.20 0.43 28.08
C ASP A 3 15.55 1.89 28.37
N PHE A 4 15.80 2.68 27.33
CA PHE A 4 16.13 4.11 27.41
C PHE A 4 14.93 5.04 27.20
N PHE A 5 13.70 4.53 27.24
CA PHE A 5 12.49 5.33 27.07
C PHE A 5 11.41 4.92 28.10
N SER A 6 11.64 5.23 29.37
CA SER A 6 10.53 5.33 30.33
C SER A 6 9.94 6.74 30.23
N VAL A 7 8.89 6.83 29.42
CA VAL A 7 7.99 7.96 29.32
C VAL A 7 7.29 8.16 30.67
N THR A 8 7.65 9.21 31.38
CA THR A 8 6.91 9.68 32.56
C THR A 8 5.62 10.35 32.10
N LEU A 9 4.54 9.57 31.95
CA LEU A 9 3.18 10.09 31.91
C LEU A 9 2.23 9.14 32.66
N LEU A 10 1.39 9.75 33.51
CA LEU A 10 0.20 9.22 34.18
C LEU A 10 0.39 8.55 35.55
N GLN A 11 0.69 9.35 36.57
CA GLN A 11 0.08 9.11 37.88
C GLN A 11 -1.35 9.66 37.85
N VAL A 12 -2.31 8.73 37.92
CA VAL A 12 -3.73 8.97 38.18
C VAL A 12 -3.87 9.54 39.60
N SER A 13 -4.18 10.83 39.72
CA SER A 13 -4.63 11.43 40.98
C SER A 13 -6.15 11.33 41.09
N GLN A 14 -6.58 10.84 42.25
CA GLN A 14 -7.97 10.67 42.68
C GLN A 14 -8.77 12.00 42.64
N PRO A 15 -10.08 11.97 42.40
CA PRO A 15 -10.93 13.15 42.55
C PRO A 15 -11.36 13.28 44.01
N GLY A 16 -10.96 14.38 44.70
CA GLY A 16 -11.56 14.71 45.99
C GLY A 16 -10.72 15.41 47.05
N ALA A 17 -9.81 16.32 46.70
CA ALA A 17 -9.22 17.22 47.69
C ALA A 17 -9.08 18.64 47.12
N GLU A 18 -9.93 19.55 47.59
CA GLU A 18 -9.76 20.99 47.36
C GLU A 18 -8.50 21.47 48.13
N PRO A 19 -7.65 22.34 47.55
CA PRO A 19 -6.54 22.92 48.29
C PRO A 19 -7.05 24.00 49.25
N ASP A 20 -6.69 23.86 50.53
CA ASP A 20 -6.81 24.90 51.55
C ASP A 20 -5.72 25.96 51.30
N TYR A 21 -6.12 27.18 50.96
CA TYR A 21 -5.23 28.31 50.65
C TYR A 21 -4.90 29.15 51.90
N SER A 22 -4.66 28.50 53.04
CA SER A 22 -4.37 29.18 54.30
C SER A 22 -3.02 28.80 54.96
N GLU A 23 -1.95 28.69 54.16
CA GLU A 23 -0.58 28.79 54.70
C GLU A 23 0.05 30.16 54.38
N PRO A 24 0.65 30.86 55.37
CA PRO A 24 1.36 32.10 55.11
C PRO A 24 2.68 31.79 54.39
N LEU A 25 2.92 32.48 53.27
CA LEU A 25 4.18 32.46 52.52
C LEU A 25 5.36 32.79 53.43
N ALA A 26 6.07 31.77 53.92
CA ALA A 26 7.39 31.96 54.51
C ALA A 26 8.36 32.34 53.40
N ASN A 27 8.67 33.63 53.28
CA ASN A 27 9.71 34.15 52.38
C ASN A 27 11.07 33.49 52.69
N PRO A 28 11.67 32.69 51.79
CA PRO A 28 13.06 32.33 51.91
C PRO A 28 13.89 33.50 51.38
N VAL A 29 14.03 34.57 52.17
CA VAL A 29 15.13 35.52 51.90
C VAL A 29 16.40 34.79 52.32
N THR A 30 16.95 34.01 51.39
CA THR A 30 18.34 33.54 51.44
C THR A 30 19.23 34.77 51.59
N SER A 31 19.77 34.97 52.79
CA SER A 31 20.80 35.98 53.01
C SER A 31 21.96 35.70 52.03
N PRO A 32 22.40 36.67 51.21
CA PRO A 32 23.49 36.49 50.23
C PRO A 32 24.75 35.85 50.83
N ASN A 33 24.97 36.05 52.13
CA ASN A 33 26.12 35.54 52.85
C ASN A 33 26.21 34.00 52.88
N ARG A 34 25.09 33.25 52.88
CA ARG A 34 25.16 31.77 52.91
C ARG A 34 25.65 31.16 51.60
N PHE A 35 25.24 31.73 50.46
CA PHE A 35 25.75 31.32 49.16
C PHE A 35 27.26 31.57 49.05
N VAL A 36 27.71 32.75 49.53
CA VAL A 36 29.13 33.10 49.54
C VAL A 36 29.92 32.16 50.44
N GLU A 37 29.41 31.84 51.63
CA GLU A 37 30.06 30.93 52.58
C GLU A 37 30.17 29.49 52.04
N GLU A 38 29.10 28.98 51.42
CA GLU A 38 29.12 27.68 50.74
C GLU A 38 30.05 27.67 49.51
N ALA A 39 30.08 28.75 48.73
CA ALA A 39 31.00 28.89 47.60
C ALA A 39 32.46 28.97 48.07
N THR A 40 32.76 29.70 49.14
CA THR A 40 34.11 29.80 49.71
C THR A 40 34.60 28.46 50.23
N VAL A 41 33.76 27.67 50.91
CA VAL A 41 34.15 26.34 51.40
C VAL A 41 34.43 25.37 50.25
N ARG A 42 33.59 25.36 49.20
CA ARG A 42 33.79 24.51 48.02
C ARG A 42 35.03 24.91 47.22
N LEU A 43 35.25 26.21 47.03
CA LEU A 43 36.45 26.73 46.37
C LEU A 43 37.72 26.44 47.17
N GLY A 44 37.64 26.55 48.51
CA GLY A 44 38.74 26.23 49.42
C GLY A 44 39.18 24.76 49.34
N GLN A 45 38.24 23.83 49.15
CA GLN A 45 38.55 22.41 48.94
C GLN A 45 38.96 22.07 47.50
N PHE A 46 38.49 22.83 46.51
CA PHE A 46 38.83 22.60 45.10
C PHE A 46 40.29 22.90 44.78
N LEU A 47 40.85 24.01 45.30
CA LEU A 47 42.21 24.43 45.00
C LEU A 47 43.28 23.35 45.30
N PRO A 48 43.31 22.73 46.50
CA PRO A 48 44.24 21.64 46.79
C PRO A 48 44.04 20.41 45.90
N SER A 49 42.79 20.02 45.64
CA SER A 49 42.49 18.86 44.76
C SER A 49 42.95 19.10 43.32
N LEU A 50 42.83 20.34 42.82
CA LEU A 50 43.27 20.73 41.49
C LEU A 50 44.79 20.61 41.35
N LEU A 51 45.53 21.10 42.33
CA LEU A 51 46.99 20.94 42.38
C LEU A 51 47.40 19.46 42.44
N GLY A 52 46.71 18.66 43.26
CA GLY A 52 46.94 17.22 43.36
C GLY A 52 46.71 16.50 42.02
N ALA A 53 45.62 16.82 41.32
CA ALA A 53 45.30 16.23 40.02
C ALA A 53 46.32 16.63 38.94
N ILE A 54 46.76 17.89 38.91
CA ILE A 54 47.80 18.36 38.01
C ILE A 54 49.11 17.61 38.26
N ALA A 55 49.49 17.43 39.53
CA ALA A 55 50.69 16.68 39.90
C ALA A 55 50.62 15.21 39.44
N VAL A 56 49.48 14.54 39.64
CA VAL A 56 49.26 13.16 39.18
C VAL A 56 49.30 13.06 37.66
N LEU A 57 48.73 14.03 36.95
CA LEU A 57 48.73 14.03 35.48
C LEU A 57 50.14 14.25 34.92
N LEU A 58 50.93 15.16 35.49
CA LEU A 58 52.32 15.38 35.10
C LEU A 58 53.19 14.14 35.36
N LEU A 59 53.03 13.50 36.52
CA LEU A 59 53.73 12.25 36.84
C LEU A 59 53.34 11.13 35.88
N GLY A 60 52.05 10.96 35.62
CA GLY A 60 51.56 9.92 34.73
C GLY A 60 51.96 10.13 33.27
N TRP A 61 52.05 11.38 32.79
CA TRP A 61 52.60 11.70 31.48
C TRP A 61 54.07 11.28 31.34
N LEU A 62 54.88 11.52 32.37
CA LEU A 62 56.27 11.10 32.41
C LEU A 62 56.40 9.57 32.39
N ILE A 63 55.61 8.87 33.21
CA ILE A 63 55.57 7.40 33.27
C ILE A 63 55.15 6.82 31.91
N ALA A 64 54.08 7.35 31.31
CA ALA A 64 53.57 6.88 30.01
C ALA A 64 54.65 6.97 28.93
N THR A 65 55.37 8.09 28.86
CA THR A 65 56.44 8.30 27.88
C THR A 65 57.61 7.32 28.10
N LEU A 66 58.01 7.12 29.35
CA LEU A 66 59.10 6.22 29.72
C LEU A 66 58.77 4.76 29.35
N VAL A 67 57.57 4.29 29.71
CA VAL A 67 57.15 2.91 29.44
C VAL A 67 56.96 2.69 27.95
N ALA A 68 56.34 3.63 27.23
CA ALA A 68 56.18 3.51 25.78
C ALA A 68 57.53 3.43 25.05
N PHE A 69 58.52 4.21 25.49
CA PHE A 69 59.88 4.12 24.97
C PHE A 69 60.52 2.76 25.24
N ALA A 70 60.38 2.23 26.47
CA ALA A 70 60.90 0.92 26.83
C ALA A 70 60.25 -0.21 26.01
N VAL A 71 58.92 -0.19 25.87
CA VAL A 71 58.16 -1.17 25.07
C VAL A 71 58.57 -1.11 23.60
N ARG A 72 58.71 0.09 23.04
CA ARG A 72 59.20 0.27 21.66
C ARG A 72 60.58 -0.35 21.46
N LYS A 73 61.50 -0.14 22.41
CA LYS A 73 62.86 -0.69 22.36
C LYS A 73 62.86 -2.22 22.43
N LEU A 74 61.98 -2.81 23.24
CA LEU A 74 61.82 -4.27 23.35
C LEU A 74 61.21 -4.89 22.10
N LEU A 75 60.13 -4.33 21.56
CA LEU A 75 59.48 -4.85 20.34
C LEU A 75 60.42 -4.79 19.13
N ARG A 76 61.20 -3.71 19.01
CA ARG A 76 62.18 -3.57 17.92
C ARG A 76 63.28 -4.63 18.00
N SER A 77 63.54 -5.19 19.17
CA SER A 77 64.50 -6.28 19.33
C SER A 77 63.97 -7.64 18.86
N THR A 78 62.66 -7.77 18.58
CA THR A 78 62.01 -9.07 18.34
C THR A 78 61.81 -9.44 16.85
N ASN A 79 62.25 -8.61 15.89
CA ASN A 79 62.06 -8.81 14.43
C ASN A 79 60.65 -9.30 14.04
N LEU A 80 59.63 -8.91 14.80
CA LEU A 80 58.24 -9.29 14.59
C LEU A 80 57.73 -8.74 13.26
N ASP A 81 58.16 -7.51 12.92
CA ASP A 81 57.79 -6.79 11.71
C ASP A 81 58.20 -7.56 10.44
N ASP A 82 59.42 -8.10 10.40
CA ASP A 82 59.93 -8.88 9.25
C ASP A 82 59.16 -10.20 9.09
N ARG A 83 58.80 -10.85 10.20
CA ARG A 83 58.05 -12.11 10.18
C ARG A 83 56.60 -11.88 9.75
N LEU A 84 55.97 -10.81 10.20
CA LEU A 84 54.61 -10.46 9.84
C LEU A 84 54.50 -10.03 8.37
N ALA A 85 55.44 -9.22 7.89
CA ALA A 85 55.48 -8.77 6.50
C ALA A 85 55.62 -9.95 5.52
N ASN A 86 56.53 -10.88 5.83
CA ASN A 86 56.75 -12.07 5.01
C ASN A 86 55.55 -13.04 5.03
N TRP A 87 54.89 -13.20 6.18
CA TRP A 87 53.72 -14.08 6.30
C TRP A 87 52.47 -13.51 5.62
N ALA A 88 52.21 -12.20 5.77
CA ALA A 88 50.99 -11.58 5.27
C ALA A 88 51.04 -11.25 3.77
N MET A 89 52.20 -10.86 3.24
CA MET A 89 52.31 -10.34 1.86
C MET A 89 53.20 -11.17 0.93
N GLY A 90 53.95 -12.16 1.44
CA GLY A 90 54.75 -13.08 0.62
C GLY A 90 55.82 -12.40 -0.26
N ARG A 91 56.02 -11.10 -0.11
CA ARG A 91 57.03 -10.27 -0.76
C ARG A 91 57.48 -9.19 0.24
N PRO A 92 58.76 -8.78 0.22
CA PRO A 92 59.22 -7.64 0.99
C PRO A 92 58.44 -6.40 0.54
N SER A 93 57.55 -5.91 1.39
CA SER A 93 56.82 -4.66 1.17
C SER A 93 57.79 -3.48 1.32
N ASP A 94 57.83 -2.57 0.36
CA ASP A 94 58.63 -1.33 0.41
C ASP A 94 58.27 -0.40 1.60
N THR A 95 57.14 -0.64 2.25
CA THR A 95 56.73 0.05 3.47
C THR A 95 56.57 -0.96 4.62
N PRO A 96 57.59 -1.11 5.49
CA PRO A 96 57.46 -1.96 6.66
C PRO A 96 56.35 -1.40 7.56
N VAL A 97 55.34 -2.23 7.85
CA VAL A 97 54.30 -1.90 8.81
C VAL A 97 54.98 -1.87 10.18
N GLN A 98 55.24 -0.67 10.71
CA GLN A 98 55.93 -0.44 11.98
C GLN A 98 55.04 -0.83 13.16
N VAL A 99 54.89 -2.14 13.41
CA VAL A 99 54.01 -2.66 14.47
C VAL A 99 54.51 -2.14 15.82
N GLU A 100 55.83 -1.94 16.00
CA GLU A 100 56.35 -1.45 17.27
C GLU A 100 55.98 0.02 17.52
N LYS A 101 55.87 0.84 16.47
CA LYS A 101 55.40 2.23 16.61
C LYS A 101 53.93 2.25 17.00
N TRP A 102 53.10 1.40 16.38
CA TRP A 102 51.69 1.28 16.73
C TRP A 102 51.49 0.80 18.16
N VAL A 103 52.11 -0.32 18.53
CA VAL A 103 51.98 -0.91 19.87
C VAL A 103 52.50 0.06 20.95
N SER A 104 53.66 0.68 20.75
CA SER A 104 54.18 1.65 21.73
C SER A 104 53.30 2.90 21.87
N THR A 105 52.68 3.36 20.78
CA THR A 105 51.73 4.47 20.81
C THR A 105 50.46 4.10 21.58
N VAL A 106 49.93 2.89 21.37
CA VAL A 106 48.77 2.39 22.13
C VAL A 106 49.11 2.27 23.61
N VAL A 107 50.26 1.71 23.95
CA VAL A 107 50.72 1.58 25.35
C VAL A 107 50.87 2.94 26.02
N TYR A 108 51.43 3.94 25.33
CA TYR A 108 51.49 5.32 25.82
C TYR A 108 50.10 5.85 26.19
N TRP A 109 49.13 5.74 25.27
CA TRP A 109 47.78 6.24 25.49
C TRP A 109 47.04 5.49 26.60
N VAL A 110 47.21 4.18 26.72
CA VAL A 110 46.62 3.38 27.81
C VAL A 110 47.17 3.83 29.16
N ILE A 111 48.49 3.98 29.30
CA ILE A 111 49.11 4.42 30.56
C ILE A 111 48.75 5.88 30.87
N PHE A 112 48.70 6.74 29.86
CA PHE A 112 48.25 8.12 30.03
C PHE A 112 46.76 8.19 30.40
N LEU A 113 45.93 7.28 29.89
CA LEU A 113 44.53 7.18 30.28
C LEU A 113 44.39 6.78 31.76
N PHE A 114 45.21 5.84 32.26
CA PHE A 114 45.29 5.56 33.70
C PHE A 114 45.67 6.82 34.50
N ALA A 115 46.61 7.62 34.00
CA ALA A 115 47.00 8.88 34.64
C ALA A 115 45.85 9.90 34.68
N ILE A 116 45.10 10.03 33.59
CA ILE A 116 43.90 10.88 33.51
C ILE A 116 42.87 10.41 34.54
N ILE A 117 42.57 9.12 34.59
CA ILE A 117 41.59 8.57 35.54
C ILE A 117 42.05 8.81 36.98
N ALA A 118 43.33 8.57 37.28
CA ALA A 118 43.90 8.85 38.60
C ALA A 118 43.75 10.33 38.97
N ALA A 119 44.04 11.26 38.05
CA ALA A 119 43.85 12.69 38.25
C ALA A 119 42.36 13.06 38.47
N LEU A 120 41.45 12.48 37.69
CA LEU A 120 39.99 12.68 37.85
C LEU A 120 39.47 12.14 39.19
N ASN A 121 40.01 11.01 39.67
CA ASN A 121 39.70 10.47 40.98
C ASN A 121 40.19 11.42 42.10
N VAL A 122 41.36 12.04 41.95
CA VAL A 122 41.86 13.06 42.90
C VAL A 122 40.95 14.30 42.94
N LEU A 123 40.34 14.67 41.80
CA LEU A 123 39.31 15.72 41.73
C LEU A 123 37.94 15.28 42.27
N ASN A 124 37.82 14.03 42.74
CA ASN A 124 36.58 13.41 43.18
C ASN A 124 35.48 13.38 42.09
N LEU A 125 35.89 13.33 40.81
CA LEU A 125 35.01 13.25 39.64
C LEU A 125 34.64 11.80 39.31
N ALA A 126 34.11 11.07 40.29
CA ALA A 126 33.76 9.64 40.16
C ALA A 126 32.79 9.36 39.00
N GLY A 127 31.88 10.31 38.71
CA GLY A 127 30.95 10.21 37.59
C GLY A 127 31.63 10.18 36.21
N VAL A 128 32.84 10.72 36.09
CA VAL A 128 33.61 10.75 34.82
C VAL A 128 34.67 9.65 34.79
N SER A 129 35.29 9.31 35.92
CA SER A 129 36.32 8.28 35.98
C SER A 129 35.76 6.85 35.92
N ALA A 130 34.54 6.61 36.41
CA ALA A 130 33.94 5.26 36.42
C ALA A 130 33.72 4.68 35.01
N PRO A 131 33.15 5.41 34.03
CA PRO A 131 33.05 4.90 32.65
C PRO A 131 34.42 4.64 32.00
N LEU A 132 35.42 5.47 32.28
CA LEU A 132 36.78 5.31 31.74
C LEU A 132 37.49 4.08 32.34
N ASN A 133 37.29 3.80 33.63
CA ASN A 133 37.76 2.57 34.28
C ASN A 133 37.12 1.34 33.64
N ASN A 134 35.79 1.34 33.47
CA ASN A 134 35.08 0.23 32.83
C ASN A 134 35.58 -0.03 31.40
N PHE A 135 35.95 1.02 30.65
CA PHE A 135 36.54 0.88 29.32
C PHE A 135 37.92 0.24 29.36
N LEU A 136 38.78 0.62 30.30
CA LEU A 136 40.08 -0.02 30.49
C LEU A 136 39.93 -1.50 30.85
N ASP A 137 39.05 -1.81 31.81
CA ASP A 137 38.76 -3.19 32.20
C ASP A 137 38.29 -4.02 31.00
N GLN A 138 37.44 -3.45 30.14
CA GLN A 138 37.03 -4.09 28.90
C GLN A 138 38.22 -4.37 27.97
N ILE A 139 39.11 -3.40 27.73
CA ILE A 139 40.30 -3.60 26.88
C ILE A 139 41.16 -4.77 27.39
N PHE A 140 41.43 -4.81 28.70
CA PHE A 140 42.23 -5.89 29.29
C PHE A 140 41.53 -7.26 29.21
N LEU A 141 40.20 -7.30 29.32
CA LEU A 141 39.44 -8.52 29.12
C LEU A 141 39.41 -8.99 27.65
N TYR A 142 39.50 -8.07 26.68
CA TYR A 142 39.57 -8.41 25.26
C TYR A 142 40.96 -8.90 24.83
N LEU A 143 42.04 -8.49 25.51
CA LEU A 143 43.40 -8.83 25.08
C LEU A 143 43.66 -10.36 25.03
N PRO A 144 43.34 -11.16 26.07
CA PRO A 144 43.43 -12.63 25.99
C PRO A 144 42.50 -13.24 24.94
N ARG A 145 41.32 -12.65 24.73
CA ARG A 145 40.31 -13.14 23.77
C ARG A 145 40.77 -12.98 22.33
N ILE A 146 41.36 -11.82 22.01
CA ILE A 146 41.95 -11.56 20.69
C ILE A 146 43.07 -12.57 20.43
N GLY A 147 43.91 -12.86 21.43
CA GLY A 147 44.93 -13.91 21.34
C GLY A 147 44.33 -15.29 21.03
N GLY A 148 43.30 -15.70 21.77
CA GLY A 148 42.60 -16.98 21.52
C GLY A 148 41.96 -17.06 20.13
N ALA A 149 41.32 -15.98 19.67
CA ALA A 149 40.73 -15.90 18.35
C ALA A 149 41.76 -16.00 17.22
N LEU A 150 42.93 -15.36 17.38
CA LEU A 150 44.04 -15.46 16.41
C LEU A 150 44.60 -16.88 16.34
N LEU A 151 44.74 -17.56 17.48
CA LEU A 151 45.16 -18.97 17.51
C LEU A 151 44.14 -19.86 16.77
N LEU A 152 42.85 -19.68 17.04
CA LEU A 152 41.78 -20.42 16.36
C LEU A 152 41.74 -20.16 14.85
N LEU A 153 41.97 -18.91 14.42
CA LEU A 153 42.08 -18.56 13.00
C LEU A 153 43.24 -19.31 12.34
N GLY A 154 44.39 -19.40 13.00
CA GLY A 154 45.51 -20.21 12.53
C GLY A 154 45.15 -21.69 12.36
N VAL A 155 44.48 -22.29 13.35
CA VAL A 155 43.98 -23.67 13.28
C VAL A 155 42.98 -23.86 12.16
N ALA A 156 42.04 -22.92 11.99
CA ALA A 156 41.04 -22.94 10.93
C ALA A 156 41.69 -22.95 9.54
N TRP A 157 42.68 -22.07 9.33
CA TRP A 157 43.40 -21.96 8.06
C TRP A 157 44.16 -23.24 7.71
N VAL A 158 44.86 -23.85 8.68
CA VAL A 158 45.57 -25.12 8.49
C VAL A 158 44.58 -26.23 8.13
N THR A 159 43.49 -26.34 8.89
CA THR A 159 42.46 -27.38 8.69
C THR A 159 41.79 -27.24 7.32
N ALA A 160 41.36 -26.02 6.96
CA ALA A 160 40.73 -25.74 5.68
C ALA A 160 41.66 -26.04 4.49
N THR A 161 42.93 -25.65 4.58
CA THR A 161 43.93 -25.89 3.53
C THR A 161 44.21 -27.38 3.36
N LEU A 162 44.31 -28.11 4.47
CA LEU A 162 44.52 -29.56 4.44
C LEU A 162 43.36 -30.28 3.77
N VAL A 163 42.12 -29.96 4.16
CA VAL A 163 40.93 -30.58 3.55
C VAL A 163 40.81 -30.21 2.07
N ARG A 164 41.02 -28.94 1.71
CA ARG A 164 41.03 -28.50 0.29
C ARG A 164 42.01 -29.34 -0.53
N SER A 165 43.24 -29.52 -0.04
CA SER A 165 44.25 -30.32 -0.73
C SER A 165 43.82 -31.78 -0.88
N LEU A 166 43.30 -32.39 0.19
CA LEU A 166 42.82 -33.78 0.16
C LEU A 166 41.67 -33.98 -0.82
N VAL A 167 40.73 -33.04 -0.88
CA VAL A 167 39.56 -33.08 -1.77
C VAL A 167 39.98 -32.93 -3.23
N ILE A 168 40.77 -31.91 -3.57
CA ILE A 168 41.22 -31.68 -4.95
C ILE A 168 42.02 -32.89 -5.45
N ASN A 169 42.96 -33.38 -4.63
CA ASN A 169 43.77 -34.54 -4.97
C ASN A 169 42.96 -35.85 -5.01
N GLY A 170 41.91 -35.97 -4.19
CA GLY A 170 41.04 -37.14 -4.14
C GLY A 170 40.06 -37.20 -5.31
N LEU A 171 39.32 -36.13 -5.57
CA LEU A 171 38.36 -36.03 -6.67
C LEU A 171 39.04 -35.99 -8.04
N GLY A 172 40.24 -35.41 -8.13
CA GLY A 172 41.04 -35.44 -9.35
C GLY A 172 41.36 -36.85 -9.85
N ARG A 173 41.30 -37.88 -8.99
CA ARG A 173 41.49 -39.28 -9.39
C ARG A 173 40.28 -39.88 -10.12
N PHE A 174 39.11 -39.26 -10.04
CA PHE A 174 37.86 -39.81 -10.57
C PHE A 174 37.47 -39.26 -11.96
N ASN A 175 38.25 -38.35 -12.55
CA ASN A 175 38.03 -37.73 -13.88
C ASN A 175 36.56 -37.40 -14.19
N LEU A 176 35.84 -36.86 -13.21
CA LEU A 176 34.41 -36.54 -13.36
C LEU A 176 34.21 -35.43 -14.39
N ASP A 177 35.12 -34.47 -14.44
CA ASP A 177 35.08 -33.32 -15.35
C ASP A 177 35.08 -33.77 -16.83
N ASP A 178 35.87 -34.79 -17.18
CA ASP A 178 35.95 -35.34 -18.54
C ASP A 178 34.64 -36.00 -18.98
N ARG A 179 33.97 -36.73 -18.07
CA ARG A 179 32.72 -37.45 -18.36
C ARG A 179 31.52 -36.54 -18.52
N LEU A 180 31.49 -35.40 -17.81
CA LEU A 180 30.43 -34.41 -17.96
C LEU A 180 30.58 -33.58 -19.24
N ALA A 181 31.82 -33.25 -19.62
CA ALA A 181 32.10 -32.55 -20.87
C ALA A 181 31.66 -33.37 -22.11
N GLU A 182 31.86 -34.68 -22.07
CA GLU A 182 31.53 -35.56 -23.20
C GLU A 182 30.01 -35.67 -23.47
N GLN A 183 29.16 -35.53 -22.45
CA GLN A 183 27.69 -35.59 -22.60
C GLN A 183 27.06 -34.24 -22.99
N THR A 184 27.79 -33.14 -22.85
CA THR A 184 27.28 -31.79 -23.09
C THR A 184 27.69 -31.20 -24.45
N GLY A 185 28.51 -31.92 -25.23
CA GLY A 185 28.93 -31.50 -26.57
C GLY A 185 29.78 -30.23 -26.59
N VAL A 186 30.28 -29.80 -25.43
CA VAL A 186 31.17 -28.64 -25.29
C VAL A 186 32.58 -29.09 -25.64
N GLU A 187 33.24 -28.40 -26.58
CA GLU A 187 34.57 -28.73 -27.10
C GLU A 187 35.59 -28.95 -25.97
N ARG A 188 36.43 -29.99 -26.10
CA ARG A 188 37.48 -30.32 -25.12
C ARG A 188 38.40 -29.12 -24.91
N GLY A 189 38.34 -28.49 -23.73
CA GLY A 189 39.24 -27.41 -23.31
C GLY A 189 38.57 -26.05 -23.02
N SER A 190 37.26 -25.89 -23.24
CA SER A 190 36.55 -24.61 -23.04
C SER A 190 35.55 -24.60 -21.88
N SER A 191 35.71 -25.48 -20.88
CA SER A 191 34.96 -25.38 -19.62
C SER A 191 35.73 -24.48 -18.62
N PRO A 192 35.33 -23.23 -18.39
CA PRO A 192 36.01 -22.35 -17.43
C PRO A 192 35.84 -22.78 -15.96
N ILE A 193 35.16 -23.89 -15.68
CA ILE A 193 34.82 -24.35 -14.33
C ILE A 193 35.22 -25.82 -14.15
N VAL A 194 36.40 -26.03 -13.59
CA VAL A 194 36.85 -27.33 -13.07
C VAL A 194 36.08 -27.62 -11.77
N LEU A 195 35.25 -28.68 -11.76
CA LEU A 195 34.34 -28.96 -10.66
C LEU A 195 35.09 -29.40 -9.40
N ASN A 196 36.19 -30.14 -9.57
CA ASN A 196 37.07 -30.57 -8.49
C ASN A 196 37.69 -29.38 -7.73
N GLU A 197 38.18 -28.37 -8.44
CA GLU A 197 38.76 -27.15 -7.85
C GLU A 197 37.68 -26.29 -7.20
N THR A 198 36.51 -26.19 -7.85
CA THR A 198 35.36 -25.44 -7.32
C THR A 198 34.90 -26.06 -5.99
N ILE A 199 34.71 -27.38 -5.95
CA ILE A 199 34.31 -28.11 -4.72
C ILE A 199 35.38 -27.96 -3.63
N GLY A 200 36.67 -28.08 -3.98
CA GLY A 200 37.77 -27.89 -3.04
C GLY A 200 37.82 -26.47 -2.45
N ASN A 201 37.61 -25.46 -3.29
CA ASN A 201 37.58 -24.05 -2.87
C ASN A 201 36.34 -23.75 -2.03
N VAL A 202 35.17 -24.29 -2.39
CA VAL A 202 33.94 -24.16 -1.61
C VAL A 202 34.11 -24.81 -0.23
N LEU A 203 34.69 -26.00 -0.16
CA LEU A 203 34.94 -26.68 1.12
C LEU A 203 35.95 -25.92 1.99
N TYR A 204 36.98 -25.31 1.41
CA TYR A 204 37.90 -24.42 2.14
C TYR A 204 37.14 -23.27 2.82
N TRP A 205 36.32 -22.55 2.05
CA TRP A 205 35.52 -21.45 2.58
C TRP A 205 34.46 -21.91 3.56
N PHE A 206 33.84 -23.07 3.34
CA PHE A 206 32.87 -23.67 4.25
C PHE A 206 33.50 -24.05 5.59
N ILE A 207 34.70 -24.65 5.58
CA ILE A 207 35.43 -24.95 6.82
C ILE A 207 35.77 -23.65 7.52
N LEU A 208 36.31 -22.65 6.80
CA LEU A 208 36.59 -21.34 7.39
C LEU A 208 35.33 -20.73 8.02
N LEU A 209 34.20 -20.78 7.32
CA LEU A 209 32.88 -20.36 7.80
C LEU A 209 32.47 -21.10 9.08
N LEU A 210 32.67 -22.42 9.15
CA LEU A 210 32.35 -23.24 10.33
C LEU A 210 33.20 -22.85 11.56
N PHE A 211 34.43 -22.37 11.35
CA PHE A 211 35.27 -21.84 12.41
C PHE A 211 34.91 -20.40 12.82
N ILE A 212 34.14 -19.64 12.02
CA ILE A 212 33.75 -18.26 12.37
C ILE A 212 32.98 -18.22 13.71
N PRO A 213 31.93 -19.02 13.96
CA PRO A 213 31.26 -19.04 15.26
C PRO A 213 32.22 -19.34 16.41
N LEU A 214 33.17 -20.26 16.23
CA LEU A 214 34.15 -20.61 17.26
C LEU A 214 35.11 -19.43 17.57
N ILE A 215 35.53 -18.71 16.53
CA ILE A 215 36.37 -17.51 16.64
C ILE A 215 35.58 -16.37 17.32
N LEU A 216 34.35 -16.11 16.88
CA LEU A 216 33.46 -15.07 17.43
C LEU A 216 33.06 -15.37 18.88
N GLY A 217 32.81 -16.64 19.20
CA GLY A 217 32.55 -17.10 20.56
C GLY A 217 33.73 -16.86 21.48
N THR A 218 34.96 -17.05 20.99
CA THR A 218 36.19 -16.74 21.74
C THR A 218 36.39 -15.24 21.95
N LEU A 219 36.02 -14.42 20.96
CA LEU A 219 35.96 -12.96 21.12
C LEU A 219 34.84 -12.49 22.07
N GLN A 220 33.94 -13.40 22.48
CA GLN A 220 32.73 -13.11 23.24
C GLN A 220 31.89 -12.02 22.57
N LEU A 221 31.64 -12.18 21.27
CA LEU A 221 30.77 -11.30 20.48
C LEU A 221 29.41 -11.98 20.23
N PRO A 222 28.57 -12.21 21.26
CA PRO A 222 27.35 -13.01 21.14
C PRO A 222 26.36 -12.42 20.13
N GLY A 223 26.33 -11.09 19.98
CA GLY A 223 25.48 -10.41 19.01
C GLY A 223 25.85 -10.68 17.54
N LEU A 224 27.12 -11.02 17.26
CA LEU A 224 27.58 -11.36 15.92
C LEU A 224 27.51 -12.87 15.65
N LEU A 225 27.51 -13.69 16.70
CA LEU A 225 27.46 -15.13 16.62
C LEU A 225 26.10 -15.63 16.07
N ALA A 226 24.99 -15.11 16.62
CA ALA A 226 23.66 -15.66 16.35
C ALA A 226 23.25 -15.58 14.86
N PRO A 227 23.46 -14.47 14.12
CA PRO A 227 23.17 -14.43 12.69
C PRO A 227 24.06 -15.38 11.89
N VAL A 228 25.34 -15.51 12.24
CA VAL A 228 26.30 -16.39 11.55
C VAL A 228 25.95 -17.87 11.78
N GLU A 229 25.62 -18.26 13.01
CA GLU A 229 25.12 -19.60 13.33
C GLU A 229 23.82 -19.91 12.59
N GLY A 230 22.90 -18.93 12.53
CA GLY A 230 21.67 -19.03 11.75
C GLY A 230 21.94 -19.34 10.27
N LEU A 231 22.89 -18.62 9.65
CA LEU A 231 23.27 -18.86 8.25
C LEU A 231 23.86 -20.26 8.03
N ILE A 232 24.70 -20.75 8.95
CA ILE A 232 25.27 -22.10 8.88
C ILE A 232 24.16 -23.15 9.00
N ASN A 233 23.26 -22.99 9.96
CA ASN A 233 22.13 -23.89 10.16
C ASN A 233 21.21 -23.92 8.94
N SER A 234 20.87 -22.75 8.39
CA SER A 234 20.06 -22.66 7.16
C SER A 234 20.75 -23.29 5.96
N PHE A 235 22.07 -23.09 5.79
CA PHE A 235 22.84 -23.72 4.72
C PHE A 235 22.85 -25.25 4.84
N LEU A 236 23.04 -25.79 6.05
CA LEU A 236 23.00 -27.23 6.29
C LEU A 236 21.61 -27.83 6.03
N GLN A 237 20.54 -27.13 6.40
CA GLN A 237 19.16 -27.55 6.11
C GLN A 237 18.80 -27.41 4.62
N ALA A 238 19.42 -26.49 3.90
CA ALA A 238 19.22 -26.33 2.47
C ALA A 238 19.72 -27.55 1.67
N ILE A 239 20.75 -28.26 2.13
CA ILE A 239 21.30 -29.41 1.40
C ILE A 239 20.24 -30.52 1.19
N PRO A 240 19.57 -31.06 2.23
CA PRO A 240 18.46 -32.00 2.05
C PRO A 240 17.34 -31.45 1.16
N ARG A 241 16.93 -30.20 1.39
CA ARG A 241 15.83 -29.52 0.69
C ARG A 241 16.07 -29.37 -0.81
N ILE A 242 17.30 -29.02 -1.20
CA ILE A 242 17.68 -28.92 -2.61
C ILE A 242 17.56 -30.28 -3.28
N VAL A 243 17.98 -31.35 -2.60
CA VAL A 243 17.89 -32.72 -3.15
C VAL A 243 16.44 -33.16 -3.27
N THR A 244 15.60 -32.97 -2.25
CA THR A 244 14.18 -33.34 -2.29
C THR A 244 13.43 -32.53 -3.34
N ALA A 245 13.66 -31.22 -3.44
CA ALA A 245 13.07 -30.38 -4.47
C ALA A 245 13.49 -30.79 -5.89
N ALA A 246 14.77 -31.13 -6.10
CA ALA A 246 15.26 -31.60 -7.39
C ALA A 246 14.56 -32.90 -7.82
N ILE A 247 14.33 -33.82 -6.88
CA ILE A 247 13.57 -35.06 -7.13
C ILE A 247 12.13 -34.73 -7.52
N VAL A 248 11.43 -33.89 -6.75
CA VAL A 248 10.04 -33.48 -7.04
C VAL A 248 9.92 -32.82 -8.41
N LEU A 249 10.83 -31.88 -8.73
CA LEU A 249 10.86 -31.20 -10.01
C LEU A 249 11.12 -32.17 -11.17
N ALA A 250 12.06 -33.11 -11.00
CA ALA A 250 12.37 -34.11 -12.02
C ALA A 250 11.16 -35.00 -12.31
N ILE A 251 10.48 -35.49 -11.26
CA ILE A 251 9.26 -36.29 -11.39
C ILE A 251 8.18 -35.49 -12.11
N GLY A 252 7.91 -34.26 -11.68
CA GLY A 252 6.88 -33.41 -12.27
C GLY A 252 7.17 -33.04 -13.73
N TRP A 253 8.44 -32.79 -14.08
CA TRP A 253 8.86 -32.55 -15.46
C TRP A 253 8.61 -33.76 -16.36
N VAL A 254 8.92 -34.98 -15.88
CA VAL A 254 8.63 -36.21 -16.60
C VAL A 254 7.12 -36.37 -16.82
N ILE A 255 6.31 -36.18 -15.79
CA ILE A 255 4.84 -36.27 -15.89
C ILE A 255 4.31 -35.25 -16.90
N ALA A 256 4.73 -33.99 -16.81
CA ALA A 256 4.32 -32.94 -17.74
C ALA A 256 4.65 -33.30 -19.19
N ARG A 257 5.86 -33.84 -19.44
CA ARG A 257 6.29 -34.27 -20.78
C ARG A 257 5.45 -35.42 -21.32
N ILE A 258 5.09 -36.38 -20.47
CA ILE A 258 4.18 -37.47 -20.84
C ILE A 258 2.80 -36.90 -21.21
N VAL A 259 2.23 -36.03 -20.36
CA VAL A 259 0.92 -35.40 -20.61
C VAL A 259 0.91 -34.61 -21.93
N ARG A 260 1.98 -33.86 -22.24
CA ARG A 260 2.12 -33.19 -23.55
C ARG A 260 1.98 -34.15 -24.71
N GLY A 261 2.71 -35.27 -24.66
CA GLY A 261 2.71 -36.29 -25.71
C GLY A 261 1.33 -36.91 -25.86
N VAL A 262 0.70 -37.28 -24.75
CA VAL A 262 -0.65 -37.85 -24.72
C VAL A 262 -1.67 -36.88 -25.32
N VAL A 263 -1.73 -35.63 -24.84
CA VAL A 263 -2.70 -34.63 -25.30
C VAL A 263 -2.50 -34.29 -26.78
N THR A 264 -1.25 -34.10 -27.21
CA THR A 264 -0.94 -33.80 -28.62
C THR A 264 -1.38 -34.94 -29.52
N ASN A 265 -1.04 -36.19 -29.17
CA ASN A 265 -1.38 -37.37 -29.97
C ASN A 265 -2.88 -37.63 -30.01
N LEU A 266 -3.59 -37.44 -28.89
CA LEU A 266 -5.05 -37.59 -28.84
C LEU A 266 -5.75 -36.54 -29.69
N LEU A 267 -5.29 -35.28 -29.65
CA LEU A 267 -5.88 -34.20 -30.46
C LEU A 267 -5.55 -34.31 -31.96
N LEU A 268 -4.36 -34.81 -32.28
CA LEU A 268 -3.99 -35.19 -33.65
C LEU A 268 -4.94 -36.27 -34.18
N ALA A 269 -5.16 -37.34 -33.42
CA ALA A 269 -6.07 -38.43 -33.79
C ALA A 269 -7.54 -37.97 -33.92
N ALA A 270 -7.97 -37.03 -33.07
CA ALA A 270 -9.30 -36.43 -33.13
C ALA A 270 -9.48 -35.41 -34.27
N GLY A 271 -8.42 -35.07 -35.00
CA GLY A 271 -8.48 -34.12 -36.12
C GLY A 271 -8.61 -32.65 -35.70
N ALA A 272 -8.19 -32.30 -34.47
CA ALA A 272 -8.24 -30.91 -33.97
C ALA A 272 -7.51 -29.92 -34.90
N ASP A 273 -6.46 -30.40 -35.57
CA ASP A 273 -5.73 -29.59 -36.54
C ASP A 273 -6.61 -29.19 -37.72
N GLN A 274 -7.46 -30.09 -38.24
CA GLN A 274 -8.35 -29.76 -39.35
C GLN A 274 -9.37 -28.68 -38.98
N LEU A 275 -9.81 -28.65 -37.73
CA LEU A 275 -10.72 -27.62 -37.23
C LEU A 275 -10.04 -26.24 -37.19
N GLY A 276 -8.78 -26.17 -36.76
CA GLY A 276 -7.98 -24.94 -36.81
C GLY A 276 -7.80 -24.39 -38.23
N HIS A 277 -7.63 -25.29 -39.21
CA HIS A 277 -7.57 -24.92 -40.63
C HIS A 277 -8.90 -24.32 -41.14
N ARG A 278 -10.05 -24.82 -40.66
CA ARG A 278 -11.38 -24.28 -41.03
C ARG A 278 -11.69 -22.95 -40.37
N MET A 279 -11.12 -22.69 -39.19
CA MET A 279 -11.29 -21.43 -38.45
C MET A 279 -10.41 -20.28 -38.96
N GLY A 280 -9.73 -20.46 -40.10
CA GLY A 280 -8.96 -19.37 -40.72
C GLY A 280 -7.70 -18.98 -39.94
N LEU A 281 -7.20 -19.87 -39.06
CA LEU A 281 -5.89 -19.71 -38.41
C LEU A 281 -4.75 -19.97 -39.41
N GLN A 282 -4.85 -19.37 -40.60
CA GLN A 282 -3.81 -19.39 -41.61
C GLN A 282 -2.53 -18.85 -40.97
N SER A 283 -1.51 -19.68 -41.05
CA SER A 283 -0.16 -19.48 -40.58
C SER A 283 0.44 -18.18 -41.12
N THR A 284 0.16 -17.03 -40.49
CA THR A 284 0.85 -15.75 -40.73
C THR A 284 2.26 -15.80 -40.13
N SER A 285 3.05 -16.81 -40.48
CA SER A 285 4.43 -16.98 -40.01
C SER A 285 5.25 -17.78 -41.01
N SER A 286 5.19 -17.44 -42.30
CA SER A 286 6.31 -17.71 -43.19
C SER A 286 7.44 -16.75 -42.81
N THR A 287 8.44 -17.23 -42.06
CA THR A 287 9.89 -16.86 -42.11
C THR A 287 10.64 -17.30 -40.82
N THR A 288 10.00 -17.96 -39.83
CA THR A 288 10.75 -18.59 -38.73
C THR A 288 10.15 -19.95 -38.36
N THR A 289 10.99 -20.97 -38.46
CA THR A 289 10.82 -22.41 -38.20
C THR A 289 9.60 -22.83 -37.36
N GLY A 290 8.63 -23.50 -38.00
CA GLY A 290 7.63 -24.37 -37.36
C GLY A 290 6.30 -23.70 -36.99
N GLY A 291 5.33 -23.68 -37.91
CA GLY A 291 3.96 -23.32 -37.58
C GLY A 291 3.38 -24.27 -36.54
N MET A 292 2.94 -23.75 -35.40
CA MET A 292 2.35 -24.56 -34.33
C MET A 292 0.96 -25.05 -34.75
N SER A 293 0.77 -26.37 -34.83
CA SER A 293 -0.55 -27.00 -35.00
C SER A 293 -1.39 -26.80 -33.73
N LEU A 294 -2.72 -26.75 -33.86
CA LEU A 294 -3.62 -26.55 -32.72
C LEU A 294 -3.46 -27.66 -31.66
N SER A 295 -3.18 -28.89 -32.12
CA SER A 295 -2.85 -30.03 -31.29
C SER A 295 -1.56 -29.82 -30.47
N SER A 296 -0.51 -29.28 -31.07
CA SER A 296 0.78 -29.02 -30.39
C SER A 296 0.68 -27.85 -29.39
N LEU A 297 -0.14 -26.85 -29.70
CA LEU A 297 -0.44 -25.74 -28.80
C LEU A 297 -1.17 -26.26 -27.56
N ALA A 298 -2.26 -27.01 -27.76
CA ALA A 298 -3.02 -27.61 -26.67
C ALA A 298 -2.18 -28.58 -25.82
N GLY A 299 -1.30 -29.37 -26.45
CA GLY A 299 -0.34 -30.20 -25.73
C GLY A 299 0.66 -29.38 -24.90
N THR A 300 1.11 -28.24 -25.42
CA THR A 300 2.01 -27.33 -24.69
C THR A 300 1.29 -26.62 -23.54
N VAL A 301 0.02 -26.27 -23.71
CA VAL A 301 -0.81 -25.74 -22.61
C VAL A 301 -0.98 -26.79 -21.52
N ALA A 302 -1.28 -28.05 -21.89
CA ALA A 302 -1.38 -29.15 -20.93
C ALA A 302 -0.03 -29.43 -20.22
N TYR A 303 1.09 -29.32 -20.95
CA TYR A 303 2.44 -29.39 -20.36
C TYR A 303 2.63 -28.33 -19.28
N VAL A 304 2.34 -27.06 -19.58
CA VAL A 304 2.49 -25.95 -18.63
C VAL A 304 1.55 -26.11 -17.44
N LEU A 305 0.30 -26.56 -17.68
CA LEU A 305 -0.70 -26.79 -16.63
C LEU A 305 -0.24 -27.82 -15.58
N VAL A 306 0.50 -28.84 -16.01
CA VAL A 306 1.05 -29.88 -15.11
C VAL A 306 2.40 -29.45 -14.52
N LEU A 307 3.21 -28.73 -15.30
CA LEU A 307 4.53 -28.29 -14.86
C LEU A 307 4.45 -27.23 -13.76
N ILE A 308 3.52 -26.27 -13.84
CA ILE A 308 3.42 -25.18 -12.85
C ILE A 308 3.22 -25.73 -11.42
N PRO A 309 2.24 -26.61 -11.14
CA PRO A 309 2.09 -27.23 -9.83
C PRO A 309 3.33 -28.01 -9.37
N ALA A 310 4.03 -28.69 -10.29
CA ALA A 310 5.26 -29.41 -9.96
C ALA A 310 6.40 -28.46 -9.57
N VAL A 311 6.54 -27.34 -10.27
CA VAL A 311 7.52 -26.30 -9.93
C VAL A 311 7.17 -25.68 -8.58
N VAL A 312 5.90 -25.36 -8.33
CA VAL A 312 5.44 -24.86 -7.03
C VAL A 312 5.74 -25.85 -5.91
N ALA A 313 5.50 -27.15 -6.12
CA ALA A 313 5.81 -28.20 -5.14
C ALA A 313 7.32 -28.29 -4.86
N ALA A 314 8.18 -28.20 -5.89
CA ALA A 314 9.63 -28.17 -5.72
C ALA A 314 10.11 -26.91 -5.00
N LEU A 315 9.58 -25.74 -5.34
CA LEU A 315 9.91 -24.46 -4.69
C LEU A 315 9.47 -24.43 -3.21
N ASN A 316 8.34 -25.06 -2.91
CA ASN A 316 7.87 -25.25 -1.54
C ASN A 316 8.83 -26.14 -0.73
N GLU A 317 9.34 -27.21 -1.34
CA GLU A 317 10.33 -28.08 -0.71
C GLU A 317 11.68 -27.38 -0.48
N LEU A 318 12.05 -26.44 -1.37
CA LEU A 318 13.19 -25.53 -1.18
C LEU A 318 12.97 -24.48 -0.07
N ASP A 319 11.77 -24.41 0.51
CA ASP A 319 11.36 -23.42 1.53
C ASP A 319 11.50 -21.97 1.06
N ILE A 320 11.25 -21.74 -0.23
CA ILE A 320 11.22 -20.40 -0.83
C ILE A 320 9.78 -19.88 -0.80
N GLU A 321 9.23 -19.72 0.42
CA GLU A 321 7.85 -19.30 0.67
C GLU A 321 7.50 -17.98 -0.03
N ALA A 322 8.47 -17.08 -0.17
CA ALA A 322 8.31 -15.80 -0.86
C ALA A 322 7.85 -15.93 -2.32
N ILE A 323 8.11 -17.07 -2.97
CA ILE A 323 7.72 -17.33 -4.36
C ILE A 323 6.58 -18.34 -4.42
N SER A 324 6.64 -19.42 -3.63
CA SER A 324 5.61 -20.46 -3.66
C SER A 324 4.28 -19.98 -3.10
N ALA A 325 4.25 -19.16 -2.03
CA ALA A 325 3.00 -18.76 -1.38
C ALA A 325 2.10 -17.89 -2.29
N PRO A 326 2.59 -16.81 -2.94
CA PRO A 326 1.76 -16.05 -3.86
C PRO A 326 1.26 -16.90 -5.03
N ALA A 327 2.07 -17.83 -5.54
CA ALA A 327 1.68 -18.70 -6.65
C ALA A 327 0.55 -19.67 -6.26
N ILE A 328 0.59 -20.24 -5.05
CA ILE A 328 -0.45 -21.13 -4.52
C ILE A 328 -1.76 -20.33 -4.33
N LEU A 329 -1.67 -19.14 -3.74
CA LEU A 329 -2.84 -18.26 -3.55
C LEU A 329 -3.49 -17.87 -4.88
N MET A 330 -2.70 -17.62 -5.93
CA MET A 330 -3.25 -17.35 -7.26
C MET A 330 -3.99 -18.57 -7.83
N LEU A 331 -3.44 -19.78 -7.69
CA LEU A 331 -4.11 -21.00 -8.15
C LEU A 331 -5.43 -21.24 -7.41
N GLU A 332 -5.41 -21.09 -6.07
CA GLU A 332 -6.60 -21.20 -5.24
C GLU A 332 -7.66 -20.16 -5.64
N GLN A 333 -7.24 -18.91 -5.87
CA GLN A 333 -8.13 -17.83 -6.30
C GLN A 333 -8.74 -18.09 -7.67
N VAL A 334 -7.97 -18.60 -8.63
CA VAL A 334 -8.48 -18.99 -9.95
C VAL A 334 -9.49 -20.13 -9.83
N LEU A 335 -9.21 -21.14 -9.02
CA LEU A 335 -10.09 -22.29 -8.86
C LEU A 335 -11.39 -21.90 -8.12
N ALA A 336 -11.30 -21.04 -7.11
CA ALA A 336 -12.44 -20.50 -6.37
C ALA A 336 -13.30 -19.53 -7.19
N ALA A 337 -12.71 -18.84 -8.18
CA ALA A 337 -13.45 -17.95 -9.07
C ALA A 337 -14.42 -18.72 -9.99
N ILE A 338 -14.12 -19.98 -10.35
CA ILE A 338 -14.95 -20.75 -11.30
C ILE A 338 -16.40 -20.90 -10.79
N PRO A 339 -16.66 -21.40 -9.56
CA PRO A 339 -18.01 -21.42 -9.01
C PRO A 339 -18.67 -20.03 -8.90
N GLN A 340 -17.90 -19.02 -8.48
CA GLN A 340 -18.41 -17.65 -8.29
C GLN A 340 -18.88 -17.01 -9.59
N ILE A 341 -18.14 -17.21 -10.69
CA ILE A 341 -18.51 -16.72 -12.03
C ILE A 341 -19.83 -17.33 -12.49
N ILE A 342 -20.01 -18.64 -12.28
CA ILE A 342 -21.27 -19.33 -12.62
C ILE A 342 -22.43 -18.74 -11.80
N MET A 343 -22.25 -18.59 -10.48
CA MET A 343 -23.27 -18.02 -9.61
C MET A 343 -23.64 -16.58 -9.98
N ALA A 344 -22.64 -15.74 -10.26
CA ALA A 344 -22.85 -14.36 -10.72
C ALA A 344 -23.61 -14.32 -12.05
N GLY A 345 -23.27 -15.20 -13.00
CA GLY A 345 -23.98 -15.34 -14.28
C GLY A 345 -25.44 -15.72 -14.11
N ILE A 346 -25.73 -16.68 -13.22
CA ILE A 346 -27.11 -17.09 -12.87
C ILE A 346 -27.90 -15.91 -12.29
N VAL A 347 -27.30 -15.15 -11.37
CA VAL A 347 -27.95 -13.99 -10.75
C VAL A 347 -28.29 -12.91 -11.77
N ILE A 348 -27.39 -12.59 -12.71
CA ILE A 348 -27.66 -11.61 -13.77
C ILE A 348 -28.81 -12.09 -14.66
N ALA A 349 -28.81 -13.36 -15.06
CA ALA A 349 -29.88 -13.93 -15.87
C ALA A 349 -31.24 -13.88 -15.14
N ALA A 350 -31.27 -14.21 -13.85
CA ALA A 350 -32.46 -14.10 -13.02
C ALA A 350 -32.94 -12.65 -12.89
N ALA A 351 -32.03 -11.70 -12.66
CA ALA A 351 -32.36 -10.28 -12.55
C ALA A 351 -32.93 -9.71 -13.85
N TYR A 352 -32.41 -10.12 -15.01
CA TYR A 352 -32.99 -9.74 -16.30
C TYR A 352 -34.41 -10.32 -16.49
N PHE A 353 -34.61 -11.59 -16.16
CA PHE A 353 -35.92 -12.23 -16.26
C PHE A 353 -36.96 -11.56 -15.34
N VAL A 354 -36.60 -11.36 -14.07
CA VAL A 354 -37.45 -10.68 -13.08
C VAL A 354 -37.66 -9.21 -13.47
N GLY A 355 -36.61 -8.52 -13.90
CA GLY A 355 -36.68 -7.12 -14.32
C GLY A 355 -37.60 -6.92 -15.51
N ARG A 356 -37.61 -7.86 -16.46
CA ARG A 356 -38.54 -7.82 -17.60
C ARG A 356 -39.98 -7.99 -17.14
N PHE A 357 -40.24 -8.95 -16.27
CA PHE A 357 -41.57 -9.14 -15.69
C PHE A 357 -42.04 -7.90 -14.93
N VAL A 358 -41.17 -7.29 -14.12
CA VAL A 358 -41.46 -6.05 -13.39
C VAL A 358 -41.74 -4.89 -14.35
N ALA A 359 -40.94 -4.74 -15.41
CA ALA A 359 -41.13 -3.69 -16.41
C ALA A 359 -42.45 -3.83 -17.17
N ASP A 360 -42.81 -5.04 -17.57
CA ASP A 360 -44.08 -5.33 -18.26
C ASP A 360 -45.27 -5.08 -17.33
N LEU A 361 -45.16 -5.47 -16.05
CA LEU A 361 -46.16 -5.20 -15.03
C LEU A 361 -46.33 -3.69 -14.80
N VAL A 362 -45.23 -2.96 -14.58
CA VAL A 362 -45.24 -1.51 -14.38
C VAL A 362 -45.84 -0.79 -15.58
N THR A 363 -45.43 -1.16 -16.80
CA THR A 363 -45.99 -0.59 -18.04
C THR A 363 -47.49 -0.83 -18.13
N SER A 364 -47.94 -2.06 -17.86
CA SER A 364 -49.35 -2.43 -17.95
C SER A 364 -50.21 -1.72 -16.90
N LEU A 365 -49.71 -1.61 -15.66
CA LEU A 365 -50.39 -0.92 -14.57
C LEU A 365 -50.47 0.59 -14.83
N LEU A 366 -49.38 1.21 -15.30
CA LEU A 366 -49.36 2.63 -15.63
C LEU A 366 -50.26 2.95 -16.83
N ARG A 367 -50.25 2.10 -17.87
CA ARG A 367 -51.15 2.24 -19.01
C ARG A 367 -52.61 2.09 -18.59
N GLY A 368 -52.92 1.10 -17.74
CA GLY A 368 -54.26 0.90 -17.17
C GLY A 368 -54.74 2.10 -16.32
N ALA A 369 -53.83 2.78 -15.64
CA ALA A 369 -54.10 4.03 -14.92
C ALA A 369 -54.21 5.27 -15.83
N GLY A 370 -53.99 5.14 -17.15
CA GLY A 370 -54.03 6.25 -18.10
C GLY A 370 -52.78 7.14 -18.11
N PHE A 371 -51.64 6.63 -17.63
CA PHE A 371 -50.38 7.37 -17.53
C PHE A 371 -49.83 7.82 -18.90
N ASP A 372 -50.23 7.18 -19.99
CA ASP A 372 -49.82 7.58 -21.34
C ASP A 372 -50.27 9.01 -21.71
N ASN A 373 -51.34 9.50 -21.08
CA ASN A 373 -51.85 10.86 -21.29
C ASN A 373 -51.27 11.90 -20.31
N ILE A 374 -50.34 11.51 -19.42
CA ILE A 374 -49.88 12.38 -18.33
C ILE A 374 -49.18 13.64 -18.84
N MET A 375 -48.45 13.59 -19.97
CA MET A 375 -47.78 14.77 -20.52
C MET A 375 -48.79 15.85 -20.96
N GLY A 376 -49.97 15.43 -21.43
CA GLY A 376 -51.09 16.33 -21.70
C GLY A 376 -51.65 16.98 -20.42
N ALA A 377 -51.80 16.20 -19.34
CA ALA A 377 -52.23 16.71 -18.04
C ALA A 377 -51.21 17.69 -17.42
N LEU A 378 -49.92 17.46 -17.68
CA LEU A 378 -48.79 18.33 -17.32
C LEU A 378 -48.68 19.58 -18.19
N GLY A 379 -49.59 19.79 -19.16
CA GLY A 379 -49.62 20.99 -19.99
C GLY A 379 -48.50 21.05 -21.03
N LEU A 380 -47.99 19.88 -21.43
CA LEU A 380 -46.97 19.70 -22.48
C LEU A 380 -47.52 18.84 -23.63
N PRO A 381 -48.59 19.26 -24.32
CA PRO A 381 -49.26 18.45 -25.33
C PRO A 381 -48.39 18.16 -26.57
N ASP A 382 -47.47 19.07 -26.90
CA ASP A 382 -46.56 18.93 -28.06
C ASP A 382 -45.48 17.86 -27.85
N LEU A 383 -45.32 17.37 -26.60
CA LEU A 383 -44.38 16.29 -26.25
C LEU A 383 -45.07 14.91 -26.22
N ASN A 384 -46.37 14.81 -26.51
CA ASN A 384 -47.06 13.53 -26.71
C ASN A 384 -46.65 12.92 -28.06
N LEU A 385 -45.43 12.40 -28.14
CA LEU A 385 -44.81 11.88 -29.38
C LEU A 385 -45.35 10.50 -29.84
N SER A 386 -46.47 10.01 -29.31
CA SER A 386 -46.88 8.61 -29.49
C SER A 386 -48.36 8.35 -29.81
N THR A 387 -49.19 9.38 -30.02
CA THR A 387 -50.55 9.20 -30.56
C THR A 387 -50.69 9.44 -32.06
N GLN A 388 -49.61 9.83 -32.76
CA GLN A 388 -49.64 9.88 -34.21
C GLN A 388 -49.47 8.44 -34.73
N ALA A 389 -50.54 7.92 -35.35
CA ALA A 389 -50.50 6.69 -36.13
C ALA A 389 -49.31 6.74 -37.10
N THR A 390 -48.70 5.59 -37.40
CA THR A 390 -47.64 5.45 -38.41
C THR A 390 -48.01 6.26 -39.67
N THR A 391 -47.49 7.48 -39.80
CA THR A 391 -47.72 8.31 -40.97
C THR A 391 -46.70 7.87 -42.00
N VAL A 392 -47.19 7.22 -43.05
CA VAL A 392 -46.38 7.01 -44.25
C VAL A 392 -46.35 8.35 -44.98
N GLN A 393 -45.27 9.12 -44.78
CA GLN A 393 -45.07 10.35 -45.53
C GLN A 393 -44.54 9.96 -46.92
N PRO A 394 -45.25 10.26 -48.02
CA PRO A 394 -44.70 10.06 -49.35
C PRO A 394 -43.62 11.12 -49.59
N GLY A 395 -42.38 10.69 -49.73
CA GLY A 395 -41.24 11.52 -50.13
C GLY A 395 -40.64 11.04 -51.45
N LEU A 396 -39.80 11.85 -52.07
CA LEU A 396 -38.93 11.42 -53.17
C LEU A 396 -37.49 11.44 -52.63
N ASP A 397 -36.68 10.40 -52.91
CA ASP A 397 -35.25 10.43 -52.58
C ASP A 397 -34.51 11.47 -53.45
N ALA A 398 -33.22 11.69 -53.19
CA ALA A 398 -32.41 12.67 -53.93
C ALA A 398 -32.37 12.41 -55.45
N GLU A 399 -32.72 11.19 -55.87
CA GLU A 399 -32.83 10.73 -57.25
C GLU A 399 -34.26 10.75 -57.81
N GLY A 400 -35.25 11.27 -57.08
CA GLY A 400 -36.63 11.42 -57.55
C GLY A 400 -37.48 10.16 -57.51
N ARG A 401 -37.11 9.13 -56.73
CA ARG A 401 -37.86 7.88 -56.56
C ARG A 401 -38.76 7.95 -55.31
N PRO A 402 -40.02 7.48 -55.37
CA PRO A 402 -40.92 7.55 -54.22
C PRO A 402 -40.39 6.69 -53.07
N ILE A 403 -40.10 7.32 -51.94
CA ILE A 403 -39.73 6.69 -50.68
C ILE A 403 -40.81 6.96 -49.64
N ALA A 404 -41.25 5.90 -48.97
CA ALA A 404 -42.11 5.97 -47.81
C ALA A 404 -41.22 6.03 -46.56
N SER A 405 -41.17 7.17 -45.87
CA SER A 405 -40.56 7.23 -44.54
C SER A 405 -41.57 6.74 -43.50
N VAL A 406 -41.29 5.58 -42.92
CA VAL A 406 -42.07 5.02 -41.81
C VAL A 406 -41.52 5.62 -40.52
N GLN A 407 -42.23 6.58 -39.95
CA GLN A 407 -41.94 7.03 -38.58
C GLN A 407 -42.49 6.00 -37.60
N THR A 408 -41.60 5.27 -36.92
CA THR A 408 -41.99 4.39 -35.83
C THR A 408 -42.42 5.23 -34.62
N PRO A 409 -43.56 4.94 -33.98
CA PRO A 409 -44.00 5.64 -32.79
C PRO A 409 -42.91 5.60 -31.71
N GLY A 410 -42.63 6.74 -31.08
CA GLY A 410 -41.71 6.78 -29.94
C GLY A 410 -42.26 5.99 -28.73
N PRO A 411 -41.40 5.62 -27.77
CA PRO A 411 -41.84 4.88 -26.59
C PRO A 411 -42.90 5.68 -25.82
N THR A 412 -43.95 4.99 -25.37
CA THR A 412 -44.99 5.61 -24.53
C THR A 412 -44.44 6.00 -23.15
N PRO A 413 -44.98 7.03 -22.48
CA PRO A 413 -44.52 7.39 -21.12
C PRO A 413 -44.57 6.23 -20.12
N SER A 414 -45.57 5.35 -20.20
CA SER A 414 -45.64 4.13 -19.38
C SER A 414 -44.51 3.14 -19.69
N GLU A 415 -44.19 2.96 -20.97
CA GLU A 415 -43.10 2.10 -21.43
C GLU A 415 -41.72 2.65 -21.05
N LEU A 416 -41.53 3.97 -21.07
CA LEU A 416 -40.30 4.60 -20.58
C LEU A 416 -40.07 4.29 -19.09
N VAL A 417 -41.11 4.38 -18.26
CA VAL A 417 -41.02 4.02 -16.83
C VAL A 417 -40.78 2.52 -16.65
N GLY A 418 -41.39 1.68 -17.49
CA GLY A 418 -41.09 0.24 -17.56
C GLY A 418 -39.61 -0.05 -17.85
N ILE A 419 -39.03 0.61 -18.85
CA ILE A 419 -37.61 0.49 -19.19
C ILE A 419 -36.71 0.94 -18.02
N ILE A 420 -37.05 2.05 -17.36
CA ILE A 420 -36.33 2.52 -16.17
C ILE A 420 -36.38 1.46 -15.05
N ALA A 421 -37.54 0.84 -14.83
CA ALA A 421 -37.69 -0.24 -13.86
C ALA A 421 -36.85 -1.48 -14.23
N LEU A 422 -36.83 -1.89 -15.50
CA LEU A 422 -35.96 -2.97 -16.00
C LEU A 422 -34.49 -2.67 -15.70
N VAL A 423 -34.01 -1.48 -16.09
CA VAL A 423 -32.62 -1.06 -15.86
C VAL A 423 -32.30 -1.05 -14.37
N GLY A 424 -33.20 -0.55 -13.52
CA GLY A 424 -33.03 -0.55 -12.07
C GLY A 424 -32.88 -1.95 -11.47
N VAL A 425 -33.76 -2.89 -11.86
CA VAL A 425 -33.72 -4.28 -11.37
C VAL A 425 -32.47 -5.00 -11.89
N VAL A 426 -32.10 -4.81 -13.15
CA VAL A 426 -30.88 -5.41 -13.73
C VAL A 426 -29.64 -4.87 -13.02
N LEU A 427 -29.54 -3.55 -12.81
CA LEU A 427 -28.41 -2.95 -12.08
C LEU A 427 -28.33 -3.46 -10.63
N PHE A 428 -29.47 -3.69 -9.97
CA PHE A 428 -29.48 -4.32 -8.64
C PHE A 428 -28.97 -5.77 -8.69
N GLY A 429 -29.34 -6.52 -9.73
CA GLY A 429 -28.77 -7.85 -10.00
C GLY A 429 -27.26 -7.81 -10.25
N VAL A 430 -26.79 -6.79 -10.97
CA VAL A 430 -25.34 -6.58 -11.20
C VAL A 430 -24.60 -6.32 -9.89
N VAL A 431 -25.16 -5.53 -8.96
CA VAL A 431 -24.57 -5.35 -7.61
C VAL A 431 -24.41 -6.69 -6.90
N THR A 432 -25.46 -7.52 -6.91
CA THR A 432 -25.41 -8.85 -6.28
C THR A 432 -24.37 -9.75 -6.95
N ALA A 433 -24.28 -9.70 -8.29
CA ALA A 433 -23.30 -10.47 -9.06
C ALA A 433 -21.86 -10.02 -8.80
N THR A 434 -21.60 -8.72 -8.67
CA THR A 434 -20.26 -8.19 -8.34
C THR A 434 -19.86 -8.50 -6.90
N GLU A 435 -20.82 -8.59 -5.97
CA GLU A 435 -20.59 -9.06 -4.59
C GLU A 435 -20.18 -10.54 -4.57
N ILE A 436 -20.87 -11.39 -5.34
CA ILE A 436 -20.52 -12.82 -5.46
C ILE A 436 -19.11 -13.02 -6.02
N LEU A 437 -18.72 -12.18 -6.99
CA LEU A 437 -17.37 -12.18 -7.56
C LEU A 437 -16.31 -11.53 -6.64
N ASN A 438 -16.73 -10.98 -5.50
CA ASN A 438 -15.89 -10.29 -4.53
C ASN A 438 -15.12 -9.07 -5.09
N PHE A 439 -15.72 -8.37 -6.07
CA PHE A 439 -15.16 -7.13 -6.61
C PHE A 439 -15.74 -5.92 -5.87
N ALA A 440 -15.18 -5.59 -4.69
CA ALA A 440 -15.66 -4.50 -3.84
C ALA A 440 -15.73 -3.14 -4.57
N GLY A 441 -14.67 -2.79 -5.31
CA GLY A 441 -14.62 -1.51 -6.05
C GLY A 441 -15.70 -1.39 -7.12
N LEU A 442 -15.96 -2.45 -7.90
CA LEU A 442 -17.02 -2.47 -8.90
C LEU A 442 -18.40 -2.39 -8.24
N THR A 443 -18.58 -3.11 -7.14
CA THR A 443 -19.83 -3.09 -6.36
C THR A 443 -20.16 -1.68 -5.88
N ASP A 444 -19.18 -0.97 -5.32
CA ASP A 444 -19.36 0.40 -4.83
C ASP A 444 -19.65 1.39 -5.95
N MET A 445 -19.02 1.22 -7.11
CA MET A 445 -19.29 2.01 -8.30
C MET A 445 -20.74 1.81 -8.78
N VAL A 446 -21.20 0.57 -8.91
CA VAL A 446 -22.58 0.29 -9.35
C VAL A 446 -23.59 0.80 -8.31
N ARG A 447 -23.33 0.63 -7.02
CA ARG A 447 -24.15 1.21 -5.94
C ARG A 447 -24.18 2.74 -5.97
N ALA A 448 -23.08 3.40 -6.34
CA ALA A 448 -23.06 4.85 -6.53
C ALA A 448 -23.95 5.27 -7.70
N ILE A 449 -23.87 4.57 -8.83
CA ILE A 449 -24.75 4.80 -10.00
C ILE A 449 -26.22 4.62 -9.61
N LEU A 450 -26.57 3.56 -8.89
CA LEU A 450 -27.94 3.33 -8.39
C LEU A 450 -28.42 4.46 -7.48
N ARG A 451 -27.58 4.95 -6.56
CA ARG A 451 -27.91 6.08 -5.69
C ARG A 451 -28.15 7.37 -6.49
N ILE A 452 -27.32 7.65 -7.49
CA ILE A 452 -27.50 8.80 -8.37
C ILE A 452 -28.80 8.65 -9.16
N GLY A 453 -29.03 7.48 -9.76
CA GLY A 453 -30.27 7.18 -10.48
C GLY A 453 -31.53 7.36 -9.61
N ALA A 454 -31.50 6.88 -8.36
CA ALA A 454 -32.60 7.06 -7.41
C ALA A 454 -32.85 8.54 -7.07
N ARG A 455 -31.80 9.33 -6.85
CA ARG A 455 -31.91 10.78 -6.63
C ARG A 455 -32.51 11.49 -7.84
N VAL A 456 -32.00 11.20 -9.04
CA VAL A 456 -32.52 11.75 -10.29
C VAL A 456 -34.00 11.41 -10.46
N LEU A 457 -34.38 10.15 -10.28
CA LEU A 457 -35.77 9.71 -10.37
C LEU A 457 -36.66 10.47 -9.38
N SER A 458 -36.24 10.58 -8.11
CA SER A 458 -37.01 11.32 -7.11
C SER A 458 -37.17 12.80 -7.46
N GLY A 459 -36.15 13.45 -8.02
CA GLY A 459 -36.25 14.82 -8.51
C GLY A 459 -37.20 14.97 -9.70
N VAL A 460 -37.21 14.01 -10.64
CA VAL A 460 -38.17 14.00 -11.76
C VAL A 460 -39.60 13.87 -11.23
N VAL A 461 -39.84 13.01 -10.24
CA VAL A 461 -41.17 12.85 -9.62
C VAL A 461 -41.62 14.15 -8.93
N VAL A 462 -40.75 14.78 -8.13
CA VAL A 462 -41.04 16.08 -7.49
C VAL A 462 -41.38 17.15 -8.53
N PHE A 463 -40.59 17.22 -9.61
CA PHE A 463 -40.82 18.17 -10.69
C PHE A 463 -42.16 17.93 -11.40
N ALA A 464 -42.49 16.67 -11.72
CA ALA A 464 -43.73 16.30 -12.38
C ALA A 464 -44.96 16.66 -11.54
N ILE A 465 -44.94 16.33 -10.24
CA ILE A 465 -46.02 16.70 -9.31
C ILE A 465 -46.15 18.22 -9.23
N GLY A 466 -45.04 18.94 -9.11
CA GLY A 466 -45.10 20.39 -9.01
C GLY A 466 -45.53 21.09 -10.30
N LEU A 467 -45.20 20.56 -11.48
CA LEU A 467 -45.72 21.03 -12.76
C LEU A 467 -47.25 20.85 -12.83
N TYR A 468 -47.76 19.70 -12.37
CA TYR A 468 -49.19 19.47 -12.25
C TYR A 468 -49.85 20.51 -11.32
N LEU A 469 -49.29 20.75 -10.14
CA LEU A 469 -49.80 21.74 -9.18
C LEU A 469 -49.76 23.18 -9.73
N ALA A 470 -48.70 23.55 -10.44
CA ALA A 470 -48.56 24.87 -11.06
C ALA A 470 -49.67 25.12 -12.11
N ASN A 471 -49.97 24.10 -12.91
CA ASN A 471 -51.03 24.18 -13.91
C ASN A 471 -52.42 24.17 -13.28
N LEU A 472 -52.62 23.40 -12.20
CA LEU A 472 -53.87 23.41 -11.44
C LEU A 472 -54.14 24.80 -10.85
N ALA A 473 -53.13 25.40 -10.19
CA ALA A 473 -53.22 26.75 -9.67
C ALA A 473 -53.56 27.77 -10.77
N PHE A 474 -52.91 27.67 -11.93
CA PHE A 474 -53.23 28.51 -13.09
C PHE A 474 -54.70 28.40 -13.50
N ARG A 475 -55.21 27.17 -13.64
CA ARG A 475 -56.60 26.93 -14.07
C ARG A 475 -57.61 27.46 -13.04
N LEU A 476 -57.38 27.18 -11.76
CA LEU A 476 -58.25 27.63 -10.67
C LEU A 476 -58.32 29.16 -10.60
N VAL A 477 -57.17 29.85 -10.63
CA VAL A 477 -57.13 31.32 -10.57
C VAL A 477 -57.75 31.93 -11.83
N ASN A 478 -57.46 31.38 -13.01
CA ASN A 478 -58.01 31.89 -14.26
C ASN A 478 -59.53 31.68 -14.36
N SER A 479 -60.08 30.65 -13.69
CA SER A 479 -61.52 30.37 -13.70
C SER A 479 -62.36 31.37 -12.89
N MET A 480 -61.75 32.22 -12.07
CA MET A 480 -62.46 33.19 -11.22
C MET A 480 -63.02 34.41 -12.00
N GLY A 481 -62.73 34.54 -13.30
CA GLY A 481 -63.46 35.45 -14.22
C GLY A 481 -63.24 36.95 -14.05
N SER A 482 -62.33 37.41 -13.19
CA SER A 482 -61.99 38.83 -13.09
C SER A 482 -61.09 39.27 -14.27
N GLY A 483 -61.19 40.55 -14.70
CA GLY A 483 -60.39 41.09 -15.81
C GLY A 483 -58.86 40.99 -15.60
N GLN A 484 -58.41 40.76 -14.37
CA GLN A 484 -56.99 40.57 -13.99
C GLN A 484 -56.63 39.11 -13.60
N ALA A 485 -57.60 38.19 -13.61
CA ALA A 485 -57.41 36.79 -13.20
C ALA A 485 -56.27 36.10 -13.98
N LYS A 486 -56.11 36.41 -15.27
CA LYS A 486 -55.08 35.82 -16.13
C LYS A 486 -53.66 36.19 -15.69
N ILE A 487 -53.44 37.45 -15.30
CA ILE A 487 -52.13 37.94 -14.84
C ILE A 487 -51.78 37.27 -13.51
N LEU A 488 -52.75 37.20 -12.60
CA LEU A 488 -52.57 36.59 -11.28
C LEU A 488 -52.34 35.07 -11.39
N ALA A 489 -53.05 34.40 -12.29
CA ALA A 489 -52.88 32.99 -12.59
C ALA A 489 -51.47 32.70 -13.14
N GLN A 490 -50.98 33.52 -14.06
CA GLN A 490 -49.66 33.37 -14.64
C GLN A 490 -48.54 33.64 -13.62
N ALA A 491 -48.70 34.65 -12.77
CA ALA A 491 -47.79 34.92 -11.67
C ALA A 491 -47.72 33.74 -10.68
N ALA A 492 -48.87 33.18 -10.28
CA ALA A 492 -48.95 32.01 -9.41
C ALA A 492 -48.26 30.79 -10.04
N ARG A 493 -48.50 30.52 -11.33
CA ARG A 493 -47.86 29.41 -12.06
C ARG A 493 -46.34 29.56 -12.08
N ILE A 494 -45.82 30.75 -12.41
CA ILE A 494 -44.38 31.00 -12.48
C ILE A 494 -43.74 30.85 -11.10
N ALA A 495 -44.38 31.38 -10.04
CA ALA A 495 -43.89 31.24 -8.68
C ALA A 495 -43.77 29.76 -8.25
N ILE A 496 -44.80 28.95 -8.52
CA ILE A 496 -44.78 27.52 -8.21
C ILE A 496 -43.72 26.80 -9.05
N LEU A 497 -43.57 27.11 -10.33
CA LEU A 497 -42.55 26.48 -11.20
C LEU A 497 -41.12 26.76 -10.74
N ILE A 498 -40.81 27.99 -10.35
CA ILE A 498 -39.48 28.35 -9.83
C ILE A 498 -39.21 27.57 -8.54
N PHE A 499 -40.18 27.53 -7.62
CA PHE A 499 -40.06 26.80 -6.36
C PHE A 499 -39.88 25.28 -6.56
N VAL A 500 -40.72 24.68 -7.39
CA VAL A 500 -40.66 23.25 -7.73
C VAL A 500 -39.38 22.91 -8.46
N GLY A 501 -38.93 23.76 -9.38
CA GLY A 501 -37.66 23.58 -10.10
C GLY A 501 -36.47 23.54 -9.15
N ALA A 502 -36.42 24.47 -8.18
CA ALA A 502 -35.40 24.47 -7.13
C ALA A 502 -35.46 23.19 -6.27
N MET A 503 -36.64 22.79 -5.79
CA MET A 503 -36.81 21.56 -5.00
C MET A 503 -36.41 20.30 -5.80
N ALA A 504 -36.77 20.23 -7.08
CA ALA A 504 -36.41 19.11 -7.93
C ALA A 504 -34.89 19.00 -8.11
N LEU A 505 -34.20 20.11 -8.41
CA LEU A 505 -32.74 20.14 -8.52
C LEU A 505 -32.05 19.74 -7.21
N GLN A 506 -32.57 20.23 -6.08
CA GLN A 506 -32.09 19.85 -4.74
C GLN A 506 -32.24 18.34 -4.51
N GLN A 507 -33.40 17.76 -4.87
CA GLN A 507 -33.68 16.33 -4.72
C GLN A 507 -32.79 15.45 -5.61
N MET A 508 -32.42 15.93 -6.80
CA MET A 508 -31.43 15.27 -7.67
C MET A 508 -30.01 15.31 -7.08
N GLY A 509 -29.76 16.15 -6.07
CA GLY A 509 -28.44 16.35 -5.46
C GLY A 509 -27.53 17.27 -6.28
N VAL A 510 -28.11 18.07 -7.19
CA VAL A 510 -27.36 19.04 -8.01
C VAL A 510 -27.08 20.28 -7.17
N ALA A 511 -25.88 20.33 -6.59
CA ALA A 511 -25.37 21.47 -5.80
C ALA A 511 -26.45 22.09 -4.86
N PRO A 512 -26.97 21.33 -3.89
CA PRO A 512 -28.11 21.75 -3.07
C PRO A 512 -27.86 23.09 -2.36
N ASP A 513 -26.62 23.35 -1.93
CA ASP A 513 -26.25 24.60 -1.27
C ASP A 513 -26.32 25.80 -2.22
N ILE A 514 -25.88 25.62 -3.48
CA ILE A 514 -25.97 26.66 -4.51
C ILE A 514 -27.43 26.96 -4.83
N VAL A 515 -28.26 25.93 -4.97
CA VAL A 515 -29.70 26.07 -5.25
C VAL A 515 -30.41 26.77 -4.08
N ASN A 516 -30.15 26.35 -2.85
CA ASN A 516 -30.73 26.94 -1.64
C ASN A 516 -30.34 28.41 -1.47
N LEU A 517 -29.06 28.74 -1.69
CA LEU A 517 -28.56 30.11 -1.59
C LEU A 517 -29.13 30.98 -2.71
N ALA A 518 -29.09 30.52 -3.96
CA ALA A 518 -29.61 31.28 -5.09
C ALA A 518 -31.12 31.54 -4.95
N PHE A 519 -31.90 30.54 -4.56
CA PHE A 519 -33.33 30.68 -4.34
C PHE A 519 -33.64 31.56 -3.12
N GLY A 520 -32.91 31.39 -2.02
CA GLY A 520 -33.05 32.21 -0.82
C GLY A 520 -32.76 33.69 -1.10
N LEU A 521 -31.71 33.98 -1.87
CA LEU A 521 -31.38 35.34 -2.30
C LEU A 521 -32.41 35.89 -3.29
N LEU A 522 -32.90 35.08 -4.23
CA LEU A 522 -33.92 35.51 -5.19
C LEU A 522 -35.24 35.84 -4.51
N LEU A 523 -35.73 34.97 -3.61
CA LEU A 523 -36.92 35.25 -2.82
C LEU A 523 -36.70 36.44 -1.89
N GLY A 524 -35.53 36.54 -1.26
CA GLY A 524 -35.16 37.69 -0.44
C GLY A 524 -35.20 39.00 -1.22
N ALA A 525 -34.64 39.02 -2.43
CA ALA A 525 -34.64 40.19 -3.31
C ALA A 525 -36.06 40.57 -3.77
N ILE A 526 -36.89 39.58 -4.13
CA ILE A 526 -38.30 39.83 -4.48
C ILE A 526 -39.07 40.37 -3.27
N ALA A 527 -38.87 39.78 -2.08
CA ALA A 527 -39.53 40.24 -0.86
C ALA A 527 -39.16 41.70 -0.53
N VAL A 528 -37.87 42.05 -0.62
CA VAL A 528 -37.40 43.42 -0.44
C VAL A 528 -37.96 44.36 -1.51
N ALA A 529 -37.97 43.96 -2.78
CA ALA A 529 -38.53 44.76 -3.87
C ALA A 529 -40.03 45.04 -3.67
N ILE A 530 -40.81 44.02 -3.29
CA ILE A 530 -42.23 44.16 -2.95
C ILE A 530 -42.40 45.08 -1.75
N ALA A 531 -41.63 44.89 -0.68
CA ALA A 531 -41.70 45.74 0.51
C ALA A 531 -41.42 47.22 0.19
N ILE A 532 -40.44 47.51 -0.68
CA ILE A 532 -40.12 48.87 -1.14
C ILE A 532 -41.24 49.42 -2.04
N ALA A 533 -41.74 48.63 -3.00
CA ALA A 533 -42.78 49.07 -3.92
C ALA A 533 -44.10 49.41 -3.20
N PHE A 534 -44.53 48.56 -2.25
CA PHE A 534 -45.71 48.82 -1.43
C PHE A 534 -45.46 49.93 -0.41
N GLY A 535 -44.29 49.97 0.24
CA GLY A 535 -43.96 50.96 1.26
C GLY A 535 -43.91 52.39 0.71
N LEU A 536 -43.32 52.59 -0.47
CA LEU A 536 -43.26 53.90 -1.12
C LEU A 536 -44.56 54.23 -1.87
N GLY A 537 -45.13 53.28 -2.62
CA GLY A 537 -46.34 53.52 -3.43
C GLY A 537 -47.65 53.59 -2.64
N GLY A 538 -47.74 52.92 -1.48
CA GLY A 538 -48.93 52.90 -0.62
C GLY A 538 -49.00 54.04 0.38
N ARG A 539 -47.93 54.84 0.52
CA ARG A 539 -47.83 55.91 1.51
C ARG A 539 -48.97 56.91 1.43
N GLU A 540 -49.33 57.34 0.22
CA GLU A 540 -50.37 58.35 -0.01
C GLU A 540 -51.77 57.80 0.27
N VAL A 541 -52.03 56.55 -0.13
CA VAL A 541 -53.29 55.85 0.15
C VAL A 541 -53.48 55.67 1.65
N ALA A 542 -52.46 55.17 2.35
CA ALA A 542 -52.50 55.01 3.80
C ALA A 542 -52.65 56.35 4.54
N ALA A 543 -52.01 57.41 4.05
CA ALA A 543 -52.15 58.75 4.62
C ALA A 543 -53.57 59.31 4.44
N ASN A 544 -54.21 59.06 3.30
CA ASN A 544 -55.58 59.52 3.04
C ASN A 544 -56.61 58.75 3.86
N GLU A 545 -56.51 57.42 3.93
CA GLU A 545 -57.40 56.59 4.76
C GLU A 545 -57.28 56.93 6.24
N LEU A 546 -56.06 57.14 6.75
CA LEU A 546 -55.86 57.58 8.13
C LEU A 546 -56.49 58.94 8.39
N ARG A 547 -56.45 59.87 7.41
CA ARG A 547 -57.08 61.19 7.52
C ARG A 547 -58.60 61.10 7.50
N GLU A 548 -59.20 60.29 6.63
CA GLU A 548 -60.65 60.06 6.61
C GLU A 548 -61.14 59.39 7.89
N TRP A 549 -60.41 58.37 8.35
CA TRP A 549 -60.71 57.70 9.61
C TRP A 549 -60.65 58.69 10.78
N LEU A 550 -59.61 59.53 10.85
CA LEU A 550 -59.47 60.54 11.90
C LEU A 550 -60.53 61.66 11.81
N ALA A 551 -60.97 62.01 10.59
CA ALA A 551 -62.06 62.94 10.37
C ALA A 551 -63.41 62.36 10.84
N SER A 552 -63.65 61.06 10.64
CA SER A 552 -64.88 60.38 11.07
C SER A 552 -65.05 60.37 12.60
N PHE A 553 -63.93 60.36 13.36
CA PHE A 553 -63.96 60.52 14.81
C PHE A 553 -64.23 61.95 15.25
N LYS A 554 -63.69 62.94 14.53
CA LYS A 554 -63.94 64.36 14.82
C LYS A 554 -65.37 64.83 14.55
N GLN A 555 -66.13 64.13 13.72
CA GLN A 555 -67.55 64.41 13.47
C GLN A 555 -68.51 63.80 14.53
N ARG A 556 -68.02 62.95 15.43
CA ARG A 556 -68.81 62.31 16.49
C ARG A 556 -68.66 62.96 17.87
N GLN A 557 -67.95 64.09 17.95
CA GLN A 557 -67.95 65.04 19.07
C GLN A 557 -68.53 66.36 18.56
#